data_AF-A0A925WY01-F1
#
_entry.id   AF-A0A925WY01-F1
#
_cell.length_a   1.000
_cell.length_b   1.000
_cell.length_c   1.000
_cell.angle_alpha   90.00
_cell.angle_beta   90.00
_cell.angle_gamma   90.00
#
_symmetry.space_group_name_H-M   'P 1'
#
loop_
_entity.id
_entity.type
_entity.pdbx_description
1 polymer ?
#
loop_
_entity_poly.entity_id
_entity_poly.type
_entity_poly.pdbx_seq_one_letter_code
_entity_poly.pdbx_strand_id
1 'polypeptide(L)'
;MGRTRSWKDTLGKRDFTAKVERGGGGSSIVERKLARLLVAGAMFAVLFCGLFPFDLVFRGAGAKIERRFDWTFTQYFTSGDTPENILFFTPLGFALGALLLRGNSRTQQIIAGVLTVLTGASLSVIVEILQCLLGERDPSVTDIANNTIGAAVGFGVYLFVGRQFLSTAAMWIERTERKLGPATLGTITGLFALAICLVPLIKGAESGSLSNWLPTYSLAVGNELGDKRLWFGNVSNVLIASHAATDAQLDAIFSARKPEDIFGTALIGHYDLRGEPPFVDRAGHLPPLDLPRRVATQPTRTARPAPTQPIFPHPTTATRPTTLAAVTRPIDPTALPWDLGPETWLRTGDPVDLITRELTTSNAFTIAITASSARPDQFQTARLMTISAGAHHRNFTIGQDSTNLIVRVRTGVTGENGSAPEFVLADVFADETPRRIVVTFADALLKVFIDGKDWSAQARLTPEAAVIWAMYPRDYWKFQMDSNDSARLALIYRAISFLPLGVLCAATVNLLQRRRRERVIIVLAILAATIVLMEALITTLSSERFAISNVIVSALAASAGVFIVKIRSESPWLRTR
;
A
#
# COMPACT_ATOMS: atom_id res chain seq x y z
N MET A 1 -8.86 49.19 -27.31
CA MET A 1 -8.96 47.78 -26.88
C MET A 1 -7.98 46.94 -27.68
N GLY A 2 -6.79 46.67 -27.13
CA GLY A 2 -5.72 45.94 -27.81
C GLY A 2 -5.88 44.43 -27.69
N ARG A 3 -5.87 43.72 -28.82
CA ARG A 3 -5.96 42.26 -28.94
C ARG A 3 -4.71 41.62 -28.33
N THR A 4 -4.85 40.86 -27.24
CA THR A 4 -3.75 40.08 -26.66
C THR A 4 -3.34 38.98 -27.64
N ARG A 5 -2.10 39.06 -28.15
CA ARG A 5 -1.55 38.10 -29.12
C ARG A 5 -1.20 36.76 -28.46
N SER A 6 -1.54 35.68 -29.14
CA SER A 6 -1.23 34.30 -28.75
C SER A 6 0.26 34.02 -29.05
N TRP A 7 0.89 33.12 -28.31
CA TRP A 7 2.30 32.70 -28.54
C TRP A 7 2.57 32.18 -29.97
N LYS A 8 1.51 31.86 -30.72
CA LYS A 8 1.57 31.55 -32.16
C LYS A 8 2.09 32.72 -32.99
N ASP A 9 1.88 33.97 -32.57
CA ASP A 9 2.33 35.18 -33.28
C ASP A 9 3.84 35.46 -33.11
N THR A 10 4.49 34.81 -32.14
CA THR A 10 5.92 35.02 -31.80
C THR A 10 6.85 34.01 -32.46
N LEU A 11 6.30 33.04 -33.20
CA LEU A 11 7.04 32.13 -34.05
C LEU A 11 6.87 32.63 -35.48
N GLY A 12 7.93 33.24 -36.03
CA GLY A 12 7.98 33.71 -37.41
C GLY A 12 7.60 32.61 -38.40
N LYS A 13 6.32 32.57 -38.77
CA LYS A 13 5.74 31.72 -39.80
C LYS A 13 4.54 32.45 -40.41
N ARG A 14 4.79 33.65 -40.95
CA ARG A 14 3.82 34.32 -41.82
C ARG A 14 3.54 33.53 -43.12
N ASP A 15 4.38 32.54 -43.44
CA ASP A 15 4.17 31.64 -44.60
C ASP A 15 3.58 30.25 -44.27
N PHE A 16 3.22 29.96 -43.01
CA PHE A 16 2.64 28.64 -42.66
C PHE A 16 1.15 28.69 -42.31
N THR A 17 0.61 29.86 -41.97
CA THR A 17 -0.82 30.04 -41.64
C THR A 17 -1.70 30.17 -42.89
N ALA A 18 -1.17 30.66 -44.01
CA ALA A 18 -1.93 30.78 -45.26
C ALA A 18 -2.29 29.42 -45.91
N LYS A 19 -1.62 28.33 -45.51
CA LYS A 19 -1.91 26.97 -46.02
C LYS A 19 -2.82 26.14 -45.10
N VAL A 20 -3.23 26.68 -43.94
CA VAL A 20 -4.12 26.00 -42.98
C VAL A 20 -5.55 26.54 -43.06
N GLU A 21 -5.76 27.76 -43.54
CA GLU A 21 -7.09 28.34 -43.69
C GLU A 21 -7.80 27.97 -45.00
N ARG A 22 -7.13 27.25 -45.91
CA ARG A 22 -7.74 26.72 -47.15
C ARG A 22 -7.42 25.23 -47.30
N GLY A 23 -8.26 24.39 -46.70
CA GLY A 23 -8.36 22.95 -46.99
C GLY A 23 -7.52 22.02 -46.11
N GLY A 24 -8.17 21.35 -45.15
CA GLY A 24 -7.65 20.13 -44.50
C GLY A 24 -7.98 20.02 -43.01
N GLY A 25 -8.92 19.14 -42.65
CA GLY A 25 -9.28 18.81 -41.27
C GLY A 25 -8.15 18.08 -40.51
N GLY A 26 -7.09 18.80 -40.15
CA GLY A 26 -5.97 18.31 -39.36
C GLY A 26 -6.12 18.61 -37.87
N SER A 27 -5.73 17.66 -37.01
CA SER A 27 -5.78 17.79 -35.55
C SER A 27 -4.97 19.00 -35.05
N SER A 28 -5.40 19.63 -33.96
CA SER A 28 -4.65 20.75 -33.35
C SER A 28 -3.30 20.28 -32.76
N ILE A 29 -2.35 21.21 -32.54
CA ILE A 29 -1.07 20.88 -31.88
C ILE A 29 -1.32 20.38 -30.45
N VAL A 30 -2.32 20.95 -29.77
CA VAL A 30 -2.69 20.57 -28.41
C VAL A 30 -3.28 19.16 -28.36
N GLU A 31 -4.15 18.80 -29.31
CA GLU A 31 -4.67 17.42 -29.43
C GLU A 31 -3.53 16.41 -29.59
N ARG A 32 -2.54 16.68 -30.44
CA ARG A 32 -1.40 15.78 -30.62
C ARG A 32 -0.56 15.60 -29.35
N LYS A 33 -0.38 16.67 -28.57
CA LYS A 33 0.33 16.61 -27.30
C LYS A 33 -0.48 15.85 -26.25
N LEU A 34 -1.79 16.09 -26.19
CA LEU A 34 -2.70 15.41 -25.29
C LEU A 34 -2.74 13.91 -25.56
N ALA A 35 -2.83 13.49 -26.83
CA ALA A 35 -2.78 12.09 -27.21
C ALA A 35 -1.50 11.39 -26.71
N ARG A 36 -0.33 12.02 -26.88
CA ARG A 36 0.94 11.48 -26.37
C ARG A 36 0.97 11.39 -24.84
N LEU A 37 0.44 12.40 -24.16
CA LEU A 37 0.34 12.42 -22.70
C LEU A 37 -0.56 11.30 -22.19
N LEU A 38 -1.70 11.06 -22.85
CA LEU A 38 -2.60 9.96 -22.53
C LEU A 38 -1.92 8.60 -22.71
N VAL A 39 -1.14 8.40 -23.78
CA VAL A 39 -0.39 7.15 -23.99
C VAL A 39 0.65 6.96 -22.88
N ALA A 40 1.45 8.00 -22.60
CA ALA A 40 2.47 7.92 -21.55
C ALA A 40 1.86 7.66 -20.16
N GLY A 41 0.74 8.34 -19.84
CA GLY A 41 0.03 8.15 -18.59
C GLY A 41 -0.60 6.76 -18.45
N ALA A 42 -1.22 6.25 -19.52
CA ALA A 42 -1.80 4.90 -19.53
C ALA A 42 -0.71 3.82 -19.41
N MET A 43 0.40 3.95 -20.14
CA MET A 43 1.54 3.02 -20.01
C MET A 43 2.14 3.07 -18.61
N PHE A 44 2.33 4.27 -18.04
CA PHE A 44 2.80 4.41 -16.67
C PHE A 44 1.86 3.73 -15.67
N ALA A 45 0.54 3.93 -15.79
CA ALA A 45 -0.44 3.28 -14.91
C ALA A 45 -0.39 1.75 -15.04
N VAL A 46 -0.34 1.22 -16.27
CA VAL A 46 -0.23 -0.23 -16.52
C VAL A 46 1.02 -0.82 -15.88
N LEU A 47 2.18 -0.19 -16.11
CA LEU A 47 3.45 -0.65 -15.55
C LEU A 47 3.49 -0.48 -14.02
N PHE A 48 2.97 0.62 -13.49
CA PHE A 48 2.98 0.91 -12.06
C PHE A 48 2.10 -0.10 -11.30
N CYS A 49 0.82 -0.22 -11.65
CA CYS A 49 -0.08 -1.11 -10.90
C CYS A 49 0.18 -2.59 -11.23
N GLY A 50 0.56 -2.89 -12.47
CA GLY A 50 0.88 -4.24 -12.92
C GLY A 50 2.14 -4.80 -12.26
N LEU A 51 3.14 -3.96 -11.99
CA LEU A 51 4.43 -4.40 -11.42
C LEU A 51 4.57 -4.11 -9.91
N PHE A 52 3.62 -3.40 -9.30
CA PHE A 52 3.58 -3.22 -7.84
C PHE A 52 3.60 -4.60 -7.12
N PRO A 53 4.43 -4.82 -6.07
CA PRO A 53 5.21 -3.84 -5.30
C PRO A 53 6.66 -3.58 -5.80
N PHE A 54 6.98 -3.93 -7.04
CA PHE A 54 8.29 -3.72 -7.69
C PHE A 54 9.44 -4.58 -7.14
N ASP A 55 9.11 -5.75 -6.60
CA ASP A 55 10.10 -6.73 -6.10
C ASP A 55 10.38 -7.88 -7.07
N LEU A 56 11.06 -7.55 -8.17
CA LEU A 56 11.39 -8.51 -9.22
C LEU A 56 12.63 -9.32 -8.87
N VAL A 57 12.47 -10.64 -8.71
CA VAL A 57 13.58 -11.56 -8.40
C VAL A 57 13.97 -12.38 -9.63
N PHE A 58 15.00 -11.91 -10.35
CA PHE A 58 15.48 -12.50 -11.59
C PHE A 58 16.21 -13.85 -11.46
N ARG A 59 16.71 -14.19 -10.25
CA ARG A 59 17.38 -15.47 -10.03
C ARG A 59 16.41 -16.62 -10.31
N GLY A 60 16.77 -17.52 -11.21
CA GLY A 60 15.93 -18.65 -11.62
C GLY A 60 14.70 -18.26 -12.44
N ALA A 61 14.72 -17.10 -13.12
CA ALA A 61 13.57 -16.56 -13.86
C ALA A 61 12.89 -17.58 -14.79
N GLY A 62 13.65 -18.36 -15.57
CA GLY A 62 13.09 -19.35 -16.50
C GLY A 62 12.20 -20.39 -15.80
N ALA A 63 12.71 -21.01 -14.73
CA ALA A 63 11.96 -21.99 -13.93
C ALA A 63 10.74 -21.37 -13.22
N LYS A 64 10.83 -20.09 -12.81
CA LYS A 64 9.68 -19.38 -12.22
C LYS A 64 8.58 -19.13 -13.25
N ILE A 65 8.94 -18.71 -14.45
CA ILE A 65 7.97 -18.49 -15.55
C ILE A 65 7.30 -19.82 -15.89
N GLU A 66 8.07 -20.89 -16.09
CA GLU A 66 7.52 -22.20 -16.42
C GLU A 66 6.55 -22.73 -15.35
N ARG A 67 6.90 -22.54 -14.06
CA ARG A 67 6.08 -23.05 -12.95
C ARG A 67 4.87 -22.19 -12.60
N ARG A 68 4.98 -20.86 -12.72
CA ARG A 68 3.97 -19.92 -12.19
C ARG A 68 3.02 -19.38 -13.25
N PHE A 69 3.42 -19.39 -14.51
CA PHE A 69 2.60 -18.87 -15.58
C PHE A 69 1.52 -19.89 -15.93
N ASP A 70 0.25 -19.52 -15.79
CA ASP A 70 -0.85 -20.37 -16.24
C ASP A 70 -0.98 -20.29 -17.76
N TRP A 71 -0.48 -21.32 -18.43
CA TRP A 71 -0.54 -21.48 -19.89
C TRP A 71 -1.92 -21.93 -20.38
N THR A 72 -2.83 -22.24 -19.46
CA THR A 72 -4.17 -22.74 -19.78
C THR A 72 -5.18 -21.60 -19.71
N PHE A 73 -6.28 -21.74 -20.44
CA PHE A 73 -7.46 -20.88 -20.26
C PHE A 73 -8.36 -21.40 -19.12
N THR A 74 -7.79 -22.10 -18.14
CA THR A 74 -8.56 -22.81 -17.11
C THR A 74 -8.70 -22.05 -15.79
N GLN A 75 -7.95 -20.95 -15.60
CA GLN A 75 -8.23 -19.99 -14.54
C GLN A 75 -9.70 -19.58 -14.68
N TYR A 76 -10.53 -20.18 -13.82
CA TYR A 76 -11.98 -20.07 -13.90
C TYR A 76 -12.31 -18.58 -13.92
N PHE A 77 -13.30 -18.20 -14.71
CA PHE A 77 -13.91 -16.88 -14.68
C PHE A 77 -14.44 -16.59 -13.25
N THR A 78 -13.56 -16.28 -12.30
CA THR A 78 -13.91 -15.58 -11.08
C THR A 78 -14.43 -14.24 -11.56
N SER A 79 -15.70 -14.00 -11.32
CA SER A 79 -16.53 -12.98 -11.98
C SER A 79 -16.05 -11.54 -11.77
N GLY A 80 -14.98 -11.31 -11.01
CA GLY A 80 -14.31 -10.01 -10.80
C GLY A 80 -13.10 -9.74 -11.69
N ASP A 81 -12.28 -10.73 -12.06
CA ASP A 81 -10.95 -10.46 -12.65
C ASP A 81 -11.01 -10.05 -14.13
N THR A 82 -11.97 -10.62 -14.87
CA THR A 82 -12.12 -10.34 -16.32
C THR A 82 -12.53 -8.88 -16.61
N PRO A 83 -13.58 -8.32 -15.98
CA PRO A 83 -13.92 -6.91 -16.16
C PRO A 83 -12.80 -5.97 -15.72
N GLU A 84 -12.09 -6.28 -14.64
CA GLU A 84 -11.00 -5.46 -14.13
C GLU A 84 -9.86 -5.35 -15.15
N ASN A 85 -9.41 -6.48 -15.71
CA ASN A 85 -8.34 -6.51 -16.71
C ASN A 85 -8.73 -5.81 -18.02
N ILE A 86 -9.97 -6.00 -18.49
CA ILE A 86 -10.49 -5.27 -19.68
C ILE A 86 -10.51 -3.76 -19.43
N LEU A 87 -11.06 -3.32 -18.28
CA LEU A 87 -11.13 -1.90 -17.93
C LEU A 87 -9.75 -1.30 -17.72
N PHE A 88 -8.80 -2.06 -17.20
CA PHE A 88 -7.45 -1.60 -16.92
C PHE A 88 -6.66 -1.24 -18.19
N PHE A 89 -6.83 -2.00 -19.28
CA PHE A 89 -6.19 -1.70 -20.57
C PHE A 89 -7.00 -0.80 -21.51
N THR A 90 -8.28 -0.55 -21.21
CA THR A 90 -9.16 0.34 -22.00
C THR A 90 -8.58 1.75 -22.20
N PRO A 91 -8.03 2.44 -21.17
CA PRO A 91 -7.39 3.75 -21.34
C PRO A 91 -6.23 3.75 -22.34
N LEU A 92 -5.42 2.68 -22.37
CA LEU A 92 -4.30 2.55 -23.30
C LEU A 92 -4.82 2.42 -24.74
N GLY A 93 -5.85 1.59 -24.96
CA GLY A 93 -6.51 1.45 -26.26
C GLY A 93 -7.06 2.77 -26.80
N PHE A 94 -7.74 3.53 -25.93
CA PHE A 94 -8.26 4.86 -26.26
C PHE A 94 -7.14 5.83 -26.65
N ALA A 95 -6.05 5.85 -25.85
CA ALA A 95 -4.91 6.73 -26.07
C ALA A 95 -4.12 6.39 -27.34
N LEU A 96 -3.98 5.11 -27.68
CA LEU A 96 -3.36 4.68 -28.93
C LEU A 96 -4.22 5.04 -30.14
N GLY A 97 -5.56 4.90 -30.03
CA GLY A 97 -6.50 5.43 -31.02
C GLY A 97 -6.26 6.92 -31.27
N ALA A 98 -6.16 7.71 -30.19
CA ALA A 98 -5.85 9.14 -30.25
C ALA A 98 -4.52 9.49 -30.94
N LEU A 99 -3.49 8.64 -30.77
CA LEU A 99 -2.17 8.88 -31.31
C LEU A 99 -2.05 8.46 -32.79
N LEU A 100 -2.66 7.32 -33.14
CA LEU A 100 -2.48 6.64 -34.43
C LEU A 100 -3.47 7.13 -35.49
N LEU A 101 -4.71 7.49 -35.11
CA LEU A 101 -5.73 7.90 -36.07
C LEU A 101 -5.65 9.37 -36.43
N ARG A 102 -5.07 9.64 -37.60
CA ARG A 102 -4.96 11.00 -38.17
C ARG A 102 -6.01 11.33 -39.24
N GLY A 103 -6.75 10.33 -39.73
CA GLY A 103 -7.75 10.48 -40.79
C GLY A 103 -8.90 9.47 -40.64
N ASN A 104 -9.90 9.56 -41.51
CA ASN A 104 -11.16 8.78 -41.41
C ASN A 104 -11.26 7.60 -42.37
N SER A 105 -10.22 7.29 -43.14
CA SER A 105 -10.29 6.15 -44.06
C SER A 105 -10.41 4.83 -43.29
N ARG A 106 -11.24 3.92 -43.80
CA ARG A 106 -11.44 2.59 -43.22
C ARG A 106 -10.12 1.81 -43.09
N THR A 107 -9.23 1.95 -44.09
CA THR A 107 -7.89 1.33 -44.06
C THR A 107 -7.04 1.84 -42.89
N GLN A 108 -7.03 3.15 -42.61
CA GLN A 108 -6.32 3.68 -41.45
C GLN A 108 -6.93 3.21 -40.12
N GLN A 109 -8.26 3.09 -40.05
CA GLN A 109 -8.94 2.54 -38.87
C GLN A 109 -8.54 1.10 -38.60
N ILE A 110 -8.48 0.28 -39.65
CA ILE A 110 -8.03 -1.11 -39.53
C ILE A 110 -6.56 -1.17 -39.08
N ILE A 111 -5.66 -0.44 -39.75
CA ILE A 111 -4.23 -0.43 -39.40
C ILE A 111 -4.02 0.05 -37.96
N ALA A 112 -4.64 1.16 -37.56
CA ALA A 112 -4.53 1.69 -36.21
C ALA A 112 -5.13 0.75 -35.16
N GLY A 113 -6.25 0.08 -35.48
CA GLY A 113 -6.85 -0.92 -34.61
C GLY A 113 -5.93 -2.12 -34.41
N VAL A 114 -5.37 -2.67 -35.49
CA VAL A 114 -4.39 -3.76 -35.43
C VAL A 114 -3.16 -3.37 -34.61
N LEU A 115 -2.58 -2.20 -34.87
CA LEU A 115 -1.42 -1.71 -34.10
C LEU A 115 -1.76 -1.51 -32.62
N THR A 116 -2.97 -1.05 -32.30
CA THR A 116 -3.43 -0.87 -30.93
C THR A 116 -3.54 -2.21 -30.20
N VAL A 117 -4.17 -3.19 -30.84
CA VAL A 117 -4.30 -4.56 -30.32
C VAL A 117 -2.93 -5.21 -30.12
N LEU A 118 -2.04 -5.12 -31.12
CA LEU A 118 -0.68 -5.67 -31.02
C LEU A 118 0.13 -5.00 -29.91
N THR A 119 0.02 -3.67 -29.75
CA THR A 119 0.71 -2.94 -28.68
C THR A 119 0.18 -3.32 -27.31
N GLY A 120 -1.15 -3.41 -27.16
CA GLY A 120 -1.81 -3.85 -25.93
C GLY A 120 -1.43 -5.28 -25.55
N ALA A 121 -1.49 -6.21 -26.49
CA ALA A 121 -1.06 -7.60 -26.31
C ALA A 121 0.41 -7.69 -25.92
N SER A 122 1.30 -6.98 -26.63
CA SER A 122 2.74 -7.00 -26.34
C SER A 122 3.05 -6.46 -24.94
N LEU A 123 2.42 -5.35 -24.55
CA LEU A 123 2.60 -4.81 -23.20
C LEU A 123 2.05 -5.76 -22.14
N SER A 124 0.90 -6.39 -22.39
CA SER A 124 0.33 -7.37 -21.47
C SER A 124 1.26 -8.57 -21.28
N VAL A 125 1.76 -9.16 -22.38
CA VAL A 125 2.77 -10.24 -22.33
C VAL A 125 3.98 -9.84 -21.49
N ILE A 126 4.52 -8.63 -21.69
CA ILE A 126 5.66 -8.13 -20.91
C ILE A 126 5.31 -8.06 -19.43
N VAL A 127 4.15 -7.49 -19.08
CA VAL A 127 3.72 -7.37 -17.68
C VAL A 127 3.52 -8.73 -17.03
N GLU A 128 2.81 -9.66 -17.66
CA GLU A 128 2.54 -11.00 -17.14
C GLU A 128 3.82 -11.83 -16.95
N ILE A 129 4.78 -11.73 -17.89
CA ILE A 129 6.10 -12.36 -17.74
C ILE A 129 6.87 -11.75 -16.56
N LEU A 130 6.85 -10.43 -16.40
CA LEU A 130 7.51 -9.78 -15.28
C LEU A 130 6.83 -10.11 -13.95
N GLN A 131 5.51 -10.29 -13.93
CA GLN A 131 4.76 -10.71 -12.74
C GLN A 131 5.14 -12.12 -12.27
N CYS A 132 5.62 -13.02 -13.15
CA CYS A 132 6.20 -14.30 -12.72
C CYS A 132 7.43 -14.13 -11.81
N LEU A 133 8.11 -12.98 -11.91
CA LEU A 133 9.27 -12.66 -11.10
C LEU A 133 8.89 -11.99 -9.78
N LEU A 134 7.61 -11.66 -9.58
CA LEU A 134 7.04 -11.22 -8.31
C LEU A 134 6.64 -12.44 -7.46
N GLY A 135 6.77 -12.32 -6.14
CA GLY A 135 6.51 -13.43 -5.21
C GLY A 135 5.07 -13.93 -5.20
N GLU A 136 4.08 -13.10 -5.56
CA GLU A 136 2.64 -13.32 -5.32
C GLU A 136 1.74 -12.70 -6.40
N ARG A 137 1.98 -13.10 -7.64
CA ARG A 137 1.05 -12.89 -8.74
C ARG A 137 0.74 -14.23 -9.39
N ASP A 138 -0.44 -14.30 -9.99
CA ASP A 138 -0.96 -15.46 -10.73
C ASP A 138 -1.10 -15.09 -12.22
N PRO A 139 0.03 -14.90 -12.93
CA PRO A 139 0.01 -14.45 -14.32
C PRO A 139 -0.53 -15.54 -15.25
N SER A 140 -1.32 -15.15 -16.25
CA SER A 140 -2.03 -16.10 -17.11
C SER A 140 -2.21 -15.66 -18.56
N VAL A 141 -2.43 -16.62 -19.46
CA VAL A 141 -2.86 -16.33 -20.85
C VAL A 141 -4.23 -15.65 -20.87
N THR A 142 -5.11 -15.98 -19.90
CA THR A 142 -6.44 -15.36 -19.77
C THR A 142 -6.32 -13.86 -19.53
N ASP A 143 -5.38 -13.42 -18.69
CA ASP A 143 -5.13 -11.99 -18.43
C ASP A 143 -4.54 -11.29 -19.65
N ILE A 144 -3.65 -11.96 -20.39
CA ILE A 144 -3.19 -11.46 -21.69
C ILE A 144 -4.36 -11.22 -22.63
N ALA A 145 -5.28 -12.18 -22.74
CA ALA A 145 -6.45 -12.06 -23.59
C ALA A 145 -7.37 -10.92 -23.14
N ASN A 146 -7.70 -10.84 -21.85
CA ASN A 146 -8.57 -9.80 -21.29
C ASN A 146 -7.98 -8.39 -21.44
N ASN A 147 -6.70 -8.21 -21.15
CA ASN A 147 -5.99 -6.94 -21.35
C ASN A 147 -5.96 -6.55 -22.84
N THR A 148 -5.77 -7.53 -23.73
CA THR A 148 -5.80 -7.31 -25.20
C THR A 148 -7.19 -6.88 -25.66
N ILE A 149 -8.25 -7.52 -25.15
CA ILE A 149 -9.65 -7.14 -25.39
C ILE A 149 -9.89 -5.71 -24.86
N GLY A 150 -9.39 -5.38 -23.67
CA GLY A 150 -9.44 -4.03 -23.12
C GLY A 150 -8.84 -2.98 -24.07
N ALA A 151 -7.67 -3.24 -24.63
CA ALA A 151 -7.05 -2.34 -25.61
C ALA A 151 -7.92 -2.19 -26.88
N ALA A 152 -8.53 -3.27 -27.36
CA ALA A 152 -9.46 -3.22 -28.50
C ALA A 152 -10.74 -2.41 -28.18
N VAL A 153 -11.34 -2.63 -27.01
CA VAL A 153 -12.51 -1.90 -26.52
C VAL A 153 -12.20 -0.40 -26.42
N GLY A 154 -11.07 -0.04 -25.82
CA GLY A 154 -10.61 1.35 -25.73
C GLY A 154 -10.44 2.03 -27.08
N PHE A 155 -9.88 1.32 -28.06
CA PHE A 155 -9.78 1.81 -29.43
C PHE A 155 -11.18 2.02 -30.05
N GLY A 156 -12.10 1.08 -29.84
CA GLY A 156 -13.50 1.20 -30.23
C GLY A 156 -14.15 2.46 -29.65
N VAL A 157 -14.02 2.68 -28.33
CA VAL A 157 -14.51 3.90 -27.66
C VAL A 157 -13.93 5.16 -28.31
N TYR A 158 -12.63 5.15 -28.66
CA TYR A 158 -12.03 6.28 -29.36
C TYR A 158 -12.66 6.56 -30.73
N LEU A 159 -13.01 5.53 -31.51
CA LEU A 159 -13.68 5.69 -32.79
C LEU A 159 -15.03 6.40 -32.66
N PHE A 160 -15.80 6.10 -31.60
CA PHE A 160 -17.13 6.68 -31.39
C PHE A 160 -17.09 8.10 -30.83
N VAL A 161 -16.28 8.35 -29.80
CA VAL A 161 -16.34 9.63 -29.04
C VAL A 161 -15.00 10.33 -28.89
N GLY A 162 -13.89 9.67 -29.21
CA GLY A 162 -12.54 10.12 -28.86
C GLY A 162 -12.11 11.42 -29.53
N ARG A 163 -12.51 11.65 -30.79
CA ARG A 163 -12.22 12.92 -31.49
C ARG A 163 -12.94 14.11 -30.89
N GLN A 164 -14.22 13.94 -30.61
CA GLN A 164 -15.01 14.98 -29.96
C GLN A 164 -14.41 15.31 -28.60
N PHE A 165 -14.15 14.28 -27.79
CA PHE A 165 -13.52 14.42 -26.48
C PHE A 165 -12.19 15.19 -26.55
N LEU A 166 -11.26 14.79 -27.41
CA LEU A 166 -9.95 15.45 -27.52
C LEU A 166 -10.05 16.89 -28.01
N SER A 167 -10.91 17.17 -28.98
CA SER A 167 -11.11 18.53 -29.51
C SER A 167 -11.72 19.45 -28.45
N THR A 168 -12.70 18.96 -27.69
CA THR A 168 -13.28 19.69 -26.55
C THR A 168 -12.24 19.92 -25.46
N ALA A 169 -11.47 18.90 -25.09
CA ALA A 169 -10.42 18.99 -24.08
C ALA A 169 -9.32 19.97 -24.52
N ALA A 170 -8.85 19.88 -25.77
CA ALA A 170 -7.86 20.78 -26.32
C ALA A 170 -8.36 22.22 -26.39
N MET A 171 -9.62 22.44 -26.78
CA MET A 171 -10.25 23.76 -26.75
C MET A 171 -10.29 24.33 -25.33
N TRP A 172 -10.66 23.52 -24.34
CA TRP A 172 -10.63 23.91 -22.93
C TRP A 172 -9.21 24.27 -22.48
N ILE A 173 -8.22 23.43 -22.78
CA ILE A 173 -6.81 23.70 -22.48
C ILE A 173 -6.37 25.02 -23.12
N GLU A 174 -6.64 25.25 -24.40
CA GLU A 174 -6.25 26.50 -25.10
C GLU A 174 -6.97 27.74 -24.56
N ARG A 175 -8.21 27.60 -24.06
CA ARG A 175 -8.95 28.69 -23.41
C ARG A 175 -8.40 28.98 -22.02
N THR A 176 -8.06 27.94 -21.26
CA THR A 176 -7.50 28.05 -19.91
C THR A 176 -6.06 28.55 -19.94
N GLU A 177 -5.23 28.09 -20.87
CA GLU A 177 -3.86 28.58 -21.11
C GLU A 177 -3.84 30.09 -21.34
N ARG A 178 -4.80 30.61 -22.11
CA ARG A 178 -4.94 32.06 -22.33
C ARG A 178 -5.26 32.85 -21.06
N LYS A 179 -5.82 32.21 -20.04
CA LYS A 179 -6.16 32.80 -18.73
C LYS A 179 -5.10 32.53 -17.65
N LEU A 180 -4.21 31.55 -17.86
CA LEU A 180 -3.16 31.17 -16.91
C LEU A 180 -2.04 32.22 -16.92
N GLY A 181 -2.16 33.21 -16.04
CA GLY A 181 -1.10 34.17 -15.76
C GLY A 181 0.00 33.59 -14.86
N PRO A 182 1.13 34.30 -14.71
CA PRO A 182 2.23 33.88 -13.82
C PRO A 182 1.78 33.73 -12.37
N ALA A 183 0.82 34.52 -11.91
CA ALA A 183 0.27 34.42 -10.55
C ALA A 183 -0.44 33.07 -10.33
N THR A 184 -1.33 32.67 -11.25
CA THR A 184 -2.07 31.40 -11.14
C THR A 184 -1.15 30.18 -11.18
N LEU A 185 -0.20 30.14 -12.12
CA LEU A 185 0.79 29.05 -12.16
C LEU A 185 1.72 29.06 -10.94
N GLY A 186 2.08 30.24 -10.44
CA GLY A 186 2.81 30.40 -9.18
C GLY A 186 2.03 29.82 -7.99
N THR A 187 0.73 30.12 -7.88
CA THR A 187 -0.15 29.55 -6.86
C THR A 187 -0.24 28.02 -6.99
N ILE A 188 -0.45 27.49 -8.20
CA ILE A 188 -0.49 26.04 -8.42
C ILE A 188 0.84 25.39 -8.03
N THR A 189 1.97 25.99 -8.40
CA THR A 189 3.31 25.51 -8.03
C THR A 189 3.50 25.53 -6.51
N GLY A 190 3.10 26.62 -5.85
CA GLY A 190 3.19 26.76 -4.40
C GLY A 190 2.30 25.77 -3.65
N LEU A 191 1.05 25.58 -4.10
CA LEU A 191 0.14 24.57 -3.53
C LEU A 191 0.66 23.15 -3.74
N PHE A 192 1.24 22.86 -4.91
CA PHE A 192 1.84 21.55 -5.19
C PHE A 192 3.08 21.29 -4.31
N ALA A 193 3.96 22.29 -4.18
CA ALA A 193 5.11 22.23 -3.27
C ALA A 193 4.66 22.05 -1.80
N LEU A 194 3.61 22.76 -1.39
CA LEU A 194 3.01 22.60 -0.06
C LEU A 194 2.43 21.19 0.13
N ALA A 195 1.72 20.66 -0.87
CA ALA A 195 1.16 19.31 -0.83
C ALA A 195 2.25 18.24 -0.70
N ILE A 196 3.39 18.39 -1.39
CA ILE A 196 4.57 17.50 -1.24
C ILE A 196 5.05 17.46 0.22
N CYS A 197 5.02 18.59 0.93
CA CYS A 197 5.40 18.63 2.34
C CYS A 197 4.29 18.12 3.29
N LEU A 198 3.01 18.41 3.01
CA LEU A 198 1.89 18.08 3.90
C LEU A 198 1.42 16.63 3.80
N VAL A 199 1.47 16.02 2.61
CA VAL A 199 0.96 14.64 2.42
C VAL A 199 1.72 13.62 3.27
N PRO A 200 3.07 13.62 3.31
CA PRO A 200 3.83 12.77 4.23
C PRO A 200 3.53 13.03 5.70
N LEU A 201 3.20 14.26 6.09
CA LEU A 201 2.83 14.57 7.48
C LEU A 201 1.55 13.84 7.88
N ILE A 202 0.53 13.90 7.03
CA ILE A 202 -0.76 13.24 7.26
C ILE A 202 -0.59 11.72 7.24
N LYS A 203 0.04 11.18 6.19
CA LYS A 203 0.18 9.73 6.03
C LYS A 203 1.19 9.12 6.99
N GLY A 204 2.24 9.84 7.36
CA GLY A 204 3.21 9.44 8.36
C GLY A 204 2.59 9.30 9.75
N ALA A 205 1.75 10.25 10.16
CA ALA A 205 1.02 10.15 11.42
C ALA A 205 0.10 8.92 11.49
N GLU A 206 -0.51 8.54 10.36
CA GLU A 206 -1.33 7.33 10.25
C GLU A 206 -0.51 6.03 10.22
N SER A 207 0.76 6.09 9.81
CA SER A 207 1.60 4.91 9.57
C SER A 207 1.94 4.14 10.84
N GLY A 208 2.21 4.87 11.92
CA GLY A 208 2.57 4.30 13.22
C GLY A 208 1.42 4.26 14.23
N SER A 209 0.22 4.71 13.85
CA SER A 209 -0.88 4.85 14.80
C SER A 209 -1.68 3.55 14.93
N LEU A 210 -1.85 3.10 16.17
CA LEU A 210 -2.75 2.01 16.56
C LEU A 210 -4.15 2.52 16.91
N SER A 211 -4.41 3.83 16.82
CA SER A 211 -5.67 4.46 17.27
C SER A 211 -6.94 3.93 16.60
N ASN A 212 -6.82 3.24 15.46
CA ASN A 212 -7.94 2.62 14.76
C ASN A 212 -8.23 1.19 15.21
N TRP A 213 -7.56 0.66 16.23
CA TRP A 213 -7.86 -0.67 16.77
C TRP A 213 -9.24 -0.72 17.42
N LEU A 214 -10.00 -1.78 17.15
CA LEU A 214 -11.36 -1.93 17.67
C LEU A 214 -11.39 -2.80 18.95
N PRO A 215 -12.06 -2.35 20.03
CA PRO A 215 -12.09 -3.07 21.31
C PRO A 215 -13.05 -4.26 21.32
N THR A 216 -13.87 -4.41 20.28
CA THR A 216 -14.88 -5.48 20.15
C THR A 216 -14.30 -6.81 19.66
N TYR A 217 -13.00 -6.88 19.45
CA TYR A 217 -12.33 -8.05 18.89
C TYR A 217 -11.91 -9.04 19.98
N SER A 218 -11.96 -10.33 19.66
CA SER A 218 -11.55 -11.41 20.55
C SER A 218 -10.16 -11.90 20.19
N LEU A 219 -9.48 -12.48 21.17
CA LEU A 219 -8.20 -13.16 20.98
C LEU A 219 -8.47 -14.63 20.60
N ALA A 220 -7.79 -15.11 19.56
CA ALA A 220 -7.80 -16.52 19.17
C ALA A 220 -6.38 -17.04 18.90
N VAL A 221 -6.17 -18.33 19.15
CA VAL A 221 -4.90 -19.03 18.96
C VAL A 221 -5.16 -20.33 18.19
N GLY A 222 -4.42 -20.56 17.11
CA GLY A 222 -4.53 -21.75 16.25
C GLY A 222 -5.61 -21.69 15.16
N ASN A 223 -6.40 -20.62 15.06
CA ASN A 223 -7.40 -20.45 14.01
C ASN A 223 -7.84 -18.99 13.82
N GLU A 224 -8.59 -18.76 12.75
CA GLU A 224 -9.39 -17.56 12.51
C GLU A 224 -10.75 -17.66 13.19
N LEU A 225 -11.27 -16.52 13.69
CA LEU A 225 -12.64 -16.45 14.17
C LEU A 225 -13.61 -16.66 12.98
N GLY A 226 -14.42 -17.72 13.05
CA GLY A 226 -15.27 -18.16 11.95
C GLY A 226 -14.76 -19.40 11.20
N ASP A 227 -13.82 -20.15 11.80
CA ASP A 227 -13.35 -21.47 11.37
C ASP A 227 -12.74 -21.53 9.96
N LYS A 228 -11.93 -20.53 9.61
CA LYS A 228 -11.31 -20.44 8.28
C LYS A 228 -9.82 -20.18 8.38
N ARG A 229 -8.99 -21.16 8.02
CA ARG A 229 -7.51 -21.10 8.00
C ARG A 229 -6.84 -21.42 9.34
N LEU A 230 -6.98 -22.69 9.70
CA LEU A 230 -6.35 -23.36 10.83
C LEU A 230 -4.82 -23.29 10.78
N TRP A 231 -4.22 -23.29 11.96
CA TRP A 231 -2.80 -23.51 12.14
C TRP A 231 -2.57 -24.79 12.96
N PHE A 232 -1.60 -25.59 12.53
CA PHE A 232 -1.23 -26.87 13.13
C PHE A 232 0.14 -26.77 13.78
N GLY A 233 0.22 -27.18 15.04
CA GLY A 233 1.44 -27.14 15.83
C GLY A 233 1.16 -26.89 17.30
N ASN A 234 2.20 -26.59 18.05
CA ASN A 234 2.10 -26.44 19.49
C ASN A 234 2.38 -25.01 19.93
N VAL A 235 1.66 -24.54 20.96
CA VAL A 235 1.93 -23.25 21.63
C VAL A 235 2.00 -23.47 23.12
N SER A 236 3.00 -22.91 23.78
CA SER A 236 3.20 -23.06 25.24
C SER A 236 3.04 -21.77 26.01
N ASN A 237 3.22 -20.61 25.38
CA ASN A 237 3.21 -19.33 26.08
C ASN A 237 2.73 -18.21 25.16
N VAL A 238 1.88 -17.31 25.68
CA VAL A 238 1.50 -16.06 25.03
C VAL A 238 1.63 -14.92 26.03
N LEU A 239 2.31 -13.86 25.63
CA LEU A 239 2.62 -12.68 26.44
C LEU A 239 2.27 -11.41 25.68
N ILE A 240 1.64 -10.44 26.35
CA ILE A 240 1.23 -9.15 25.77
C ILE A 240 1.56 -8.03 26.76
N ALA A 241 2.27 -6.99 26.30
CA ALA A 241 2.65 -5.82 27.10
C ALA A 241 2.45 -4.50 26.35
N SER A 242 2.22 -3.41 27.10
CA SER A 242 1.84 -2.07 26.61
C SER A 242 2.98 -1.19 26.11
N HIS A 243 4.17 -1.74 25.87
CA HIS A 243 5.25 -1.00 25.23
C HIS A 243 6.15 -1.93 24.42
N ALA A 244 6.94 -1.38 23.50
CA ALA A 244 7.99 -2.12 22.82
C ALA A 244 9.11 -2.48 23.80
N ALA A 245 9.54 -3.75 23.81
CA ALA A 245 10.57 -4.23 24.72
C ALA A 245 11.92 -3.57 24.44
N THR A 246 12.61 -3.15 25.51
CA THR A 246 14.01 -2.71 25.45
C THR A 246 14.96 -3.89 25.27
N ASP A 247 16.21 -3.65 24.89
CA ASP A 247 17.21 -4.71 24.72
C ASP A 247 17.38 -5.58 25.98
N ALA A 248 17.36 -4.97 27.16
CA ALA A 248 17.46 -5.69 28.44
C ALA A 248 16.21 -6.55 28.71
N GLN A 249 15.03 -6.07 28.33
CA GLN A 249 13.79 -6.84 28.45
C GLN A 249 13.73 -7.98 27.43
N LEU A 250 14.22 -7.78 26.20
CA LEU A 250 14.37 -8.84 25.20
C LEU A 250 15.29 -9.95 25.74
N ASP A 251 16.45 -9.60 26.30
CA ASP A 251 17.38 -10.56 26.90
C ASP A 251 16.72 -11.35 28.04
N ALA A 252 15.92 -10.67 28.87
CA ALA A 252 15.16 -11.31 29.95
C ALA A 252 14.05 -12.23 29.43
N ILE A 253 13.35 -11.86 28.35
CA ILE A 253 12.33 -12.68 27.69
C ILE A 253 13.00 -13.95 27.14
N PHE A 254 14.12 -13.83 26.43
CA PHE A 254 14.83 -14.99 25.86
C PHE A 254 15.50 -15.88 26.92
N SER A 255 15.85 -15.31 28.07
CA SER A 255 16.33 -16.06 29.25
C SER A 255 15.21 -16.71 30.07
N ALA A 256 13.96 -16.67 29.60
CA ALA A 256 12.78 -17.24 30.25
C ALA A 256 12.53 -16.71 31.68
N ARG A 257 12.90 -15.45 31.95
CA ARG A 257 12.56 -14.78 33.20
C ARG A 257 11.04 -14.57 33.28
N LYS A 258 10.51 -14.49 34.50
CA LYS A 258 9.08 -14.27 34.75
C LYS A 258 8.58 -12.99 34.09
N PRO A 259 7.52 -13.02 33.26
CA PRO A 259 7.03 -11.82 32.57
C PRO A 259 6.66 -10.66 33.49
N GLU A 260 6.19 -10.96 34.70
CA GLU A 260 5.84 -9.97 35.73
C GLU A 260 7.07 -9.17 36.18
N ASP A 261 8.24 -9.82 36.26
CA ASP A 261 9.51 -9.15 36.61
C ASP A 261 10.06 -8.30 35.44
N ILE A 262 9.67 -8.61 34.21
CA ILE A 262 10.17 -7.95 32.99
C ILE A 262 9.37 -6.67 32.71
N PHE A 263 8.04 -6.76 32.78
CA PHE A 263 7.13 -5.71 32.36
C PHE A 263 6.40 -5.02 33.51
N GLY A 264 6.36 -5.61 34.72
CA GLY A 264 5.66 -5.04 35.86
C GLY A 264 4.22 -4.66 35.52
N THR A 265 3.87 -3.40 35.74
CA THR A 265 2.52 -2.87 35.44
C THR A 265 2.21 -2.73 33.96
N ALA A 266 3.21 -2.83 33.07
CA ALA A 266 3.00 -2.82 31.63
C ALA A 266 2.57 -4.19 31.07
N LEU A 267 2.58 -5.24 31.90
CA LEU A 267 2.09 -6.56 31.54
C LEU A 267 0.56 -6.54 31.43
N ILE A 268 0.04 -6.75 30.21
CA ILE A 268 -1.40 -6.77 29.97
C ILE A 268 -1.94 -8.18 30.17
N GLY A 269 -1.28 -9.19 29.59
CA GLY A 269 -1.74 -10.57 29.62
C GLY A 269 -0.62 -11.58 29.49
N HIS A 270 -0.74 -12.70 30.20
CA HIS A 270 0.17 -13.82 30.16
C HIS A 270 -0.60 -15.15 30.28
N TYR A 271 -0.61 -15.92 29.18
CA TYR A 271 -1.17 -17.27 29.16
C TYR A 271 -0.04 -18.31 29.14
N ASP A 272 -0.14 -19.28 30.05
CA ASP A 272 0.63 -20.51 29.99
C ASP A 272 -0.25 -21.60 29.40
N LEU A 273 0.05 -22.01 28.17
CA LEU A 273 -0.73 -22.96 27.38
C LEU A 273 -0.20 -24.39 27.53
N ARG A 274 0.18 -24.78 28.75
CA ARG A 274 0.55 -26.16 29.10
C ARG A 274 -0.54 -26.79 29.95
N GLY A 275 -0.90 -28.03 29.65
CA GLY A 275 -2.00 -28.74 30.31
C GLY A 275 -3.31 -28.63 29.53
N GLU A 276 -4.43 -28.40 30.22
CA GLU A 276 -5.77 -28.43 29.62
C GLU A 276 -6.52 -27.08 29.77
N PRO A 277 -7.30 -26.65 28.75
CA PRO A 277 -8.14 -25.47 28.82
C PRO A 277 -9.31 -25.65 29.82
N PRO A 278 -9.85 -24.55 30.38
CA PRO A 278 -9.56 -23.15 30.03
C PRO A 278 -8.22 -22.66 30.61
N PHE A 279 -7.47 -21.93 29.78
CA PHE A 279 -6.21 -21.28 30.17
C PHE A 279 -6.50 -19.88 30.70
N VAL A 280 -6.28 -19.69 32.01
CA VAL A 280 -6.51 -18.43 32.71
C VAL A 280 -5.33 -17.49 32.50
N ASP A 281 -5.62 -16.21 32.25
CA ASP A 281 -4.61 -15.16 32.25
C ASP A 281 -3.97 -14.99 33.62
N ARG A 282 -2.64 -15.16 33.69
CA ARG A 282 -1.86 -15.03 34.92
C ARG A 282 -1.65 -13.57 35.34
N ALA A 283 -1.74 -12.62 34.41
CA ALA A 283 -1.77 -11.21 34.75
C ALA A 283 -3.10 -10.81 35.42
N GLY A 284 -4.15 -11.63 35.27
CA GLY A 284 -5.44 -11.46 35.93
C GLY A 284 -6.33 -10.38 35.31
N HIS A 285 -6.06 -9.95 34.08
CA HIS A 285 -6.75 -8.85 33.44
C HIS A 285 -7.62 -9.26 32.26
N LEU A 286 -7.30 -10.37 31.59
CA LEU A 286 -7.96 -10.82 30.36
C LEU A 286 -8.89 -12.04 30.57
N PRO A 287 -9.93 -12.22 29.72
CA PRO A 287 -10.76 -13.41 29.74
C PRO A 287 -9.96 -14.69 29.46
N PRO A 288 -10.34 -15.86 30.00
CA PRO A 288 -9.62 -17.10 29.73
C PRO A 288 -9.69 -17.51 28.25
N LEU A 289 -8.66 -18.21 27.79
CA LEU A 289 -8.65 -18.91 26.50
C LEU A 289 -9.24 -20.30 26.65
N ASP A 290 -10.32 -20.61 25.92
CA ASP A 290 -10.99 -21.90 25.99
C ASP A 290 -11.39 -22.41 24.58
N LEU A 291 -11.81 -23.67 24.52
CA LEU A 291 -12.32 -24.30 23.32
C LEU A 291 -13.61 -23.58 22.85
N PRO A 292 -13.73 -23.23 21.56
CA PRO A 292 -14.85 -22.47 21.01
C PRO A 292 -16.23 -23.06 21.33
N ARG A 293 -16.34 -24.40 21.33
CA ARG A 293 -17.57 -25.12 21.66
C ARG A 293 -18.05 -24.90 23.10
N ARG A 294 -17.12 -24.67 24.03
CA ARG A 294 -17.41 -24.42 25.46
C ARG A 294 -17.74 -22.96 25.75
N VAL A 295 -17.34 -22.07 24.85
CA VAL A 295 -17.57 -20.62 24.91
C VAL A 295 -18.99 -20.23 24.46
N ALA A 296 -19.87 -21.17 24.11
CA ALA A 296 -21.17 -20.88 23.54
C ALA A 296 -22.16 -20.19 24.53
N THR A 297 -22.20 -18.85 24.49
CA THR A 297 -23.41 -18.02 24.65
C THR A 297 -23.42 -16.86 23.67
N GLN A 298 -23.96 -17.08 22.47
CA GLN A 298 -24.64 -16.05 21.70
C GLN A 298 -25.96 -16.67 21.23
N PRO A 299 -27.13 -16.20 21.67
CA PRO A 299 -28.38 -16.81 21.28
C PRO A 299 -28.55 -16.67 19.77
N THR A 300 -28.84 -17.81 19.14
CA THR A 300 -29.19 -17.94 17.74
C THR A 300 -30.25 -16.89 17.39
N ARG A 301 -29.94 -16.05 16.40
CA ARG A 301 -30.84 -15.05 15.82
C ARG A 301 -32.09 -15.74 15.25
N THR A 302 -33.10 -16.00 16.08
CA THR A 302 -34.46 -16.27 15.57
C THR A 302 -34.97 -14.99 14.93
N ALA A 303 -35.23 -15.08 13.63
CA ALA A 303 -35.72 -13.99 12.80
C ALA A 303 -36.96 -13.32 13.40
N ARG A 304 -36.87 -12.01 13.64
CA ARG A 304 -38.02 -11.12 13.82
C ARG A 304 -37.74 -9.86 12.99
N PRO A 305 -38.71 -9.31 12.23
CA PRO A 305 -38.42 -8.18 11.36
C PRO A 305 -38.18 -6.91 12.19
N ALA A 306 -37.32 -6.05 11.65
CA ALA A 306 -36.81 -4.85 12.30
C ALA A 306 -37.92 -3.86 12.67
N PRO A 307 -37.86 -3.23 13.85
CA PRO A 307 -38.43 -1.91 14.05
C PRO A 307 -37.35 -0.84 13.82
N THR A 308 -37.69 0.10 12.95
CA THR A 308 -37.08 1.41 12.80
C THR A 308 -37.13 2.18 14.13
N GLN A 309 -35.97 2.38 14.77
CA GLN A 309 -35.51 3.65 15.39
C GLN A 309 -34.25 3.41 16.27
N PRO A 310 -33.35 4.41 16.42
CA PRO A 310 -32.14 4.27 17.20
C PRO A 310 -32.44 4.45 18.69
N ILE A 311 -32.31 3.39 19.47
CA ILE A 311 -32.38 3.47 20.94
C ILE A 311 -30.97 3.24 21.47
N PHE A 312 -30.30 4.33 21.87
CA PHE A 312 -29.23 4.24 22.87
C PHE A 312 -29.84 3.67 24.16
N PRO A 313 -29.33 2.58 24.74
CA PRO A 313 -29.73 2.21 26.08
C PRO A 313 -28.93 3.02 27.11
N HIS A 314 -29.65 3.56 28.09
CA HIS A 314 -29.10 4.02 29.36
C HIS A 314 -28.35 2.88 30.07
N PRO A 315 -27.35 3.20 30.92
CA PRO A 315 -26.53 2.21 31.60
C PRO A 315 -27.40 1.42 32.58
N THR A 316 -27.67 0.16 32.26
CA THR A 316 -28.35 -0.75 33.18
C THR A 316 -27.31 -1.35 34.10
N THR A 317 -27.46 -1.09 35.38
CA THR A 317 -26.68 -1.63 36.50
C THR A 317 -26.81 -3.15 36.52
N ALA A 318 -26.01 -3.85 35.73
CA ALA A 318 -25.83 -5.29 35.85
C ALA A 318 -24.81 -5.53 36.98
N THR A 319 -25.31 -6.05 38.09
CA THR A 319 -24.50 -6.59 39.17
C THR A 319 -23.53 -7.63 38.61
N ARG A 320 -22.23 -7.31 38.67
CA ARG A 320 -21.11 -8.25 38.47
C ARG A 320 -21.38 -9.50 39.32
N PRO A 321 -21.40 -10.73 38.74
CA PRO A 321 -21.15 -11.90 39.56
C PRO A 321 -19.73 -11.75 40.09
N THR A 322 -19.65 -11.55 41.40
CA THR A 322 -18.39 -11.51 42.13
C THR A 322 -17.91 -12.96 42.24
N THR A 323 -16.60 -13.17 42.04
CA THR A 323 -15.83 -14.38 42.35
C THR A 323 -16.18 -15.68 41.59
N LEU A 324 -15.62 -15.83 40.37
CA LEU A 324 -14.80 -17.03 40.13
C LEU A 324 -13.37 -16.64 40.54
N ALA A 325 -12.97 -17.01 41.75
CA ALA A 325 -11.55 -17.07 42.06
C ALA A 325 -10.97 -18.14 41.14
N ALA A 326 -10.46 -17.72 39.98
CA ALA A 326 -9.79 -18.60 39.06
C ALA A 326 -8.56 -19.14 39.81
N VAL A 327 -8.65 -20.40 40.23
CA VAL A 327 -7.52 -21.13 40.79
C VAL A 327 -6.46 -21.15 39.69
N THR A 328 -5.50 -20.24 39.78
CA THR A 328 -4.33 -20.24 38.90
C THR A 328 -3.57 -21.51 39.25
N ARG A 329 -3.72 -22.55 38.45
CA ARG A 329 -2.98 -23.80 38.65
C ARG A 329 -1.48 -23.45 38.63
N PRO A 330 -0.67 -24.01 39.56
CA PRO A 330 0.78 -23.87 39.50
C PRO A 330 1.27 -24.25 38.09
N ILE A 331 2.29 -23.55 37.59
CA ILE A 331 2.94 -23.93 36.34
C ILE A 331 3.50 -25.34 36.56
N ASP A 332 3.01 -26.32 35.82
CA ASP A 332 3.69 -27.60 35.68
C ASP A 332 4.67 -27.48 34.51
N PRO A 333 5.98 -27.31 34.76
CA PRO A 333 6.96 -27.19 33.69
C PRO A 333 7.11 -28.50 32.90
N THR A 334 6.61 -29.63 33.42
CA THR A 334 6.64 -30.93 32.74
C THR A 334 5.42 -31.17 31.86
N ALA A 335 4.36 -30.36 32.02
CA ALA A 335 3.19 -30.45 31.17
C ALA A 335 3.52 -30.08 29.72
N LEU A 336 3.01 -30.86 28.78
CA LEU A 336 3.25 -30.68 27.36
C LEU A 336 2.61 -29.37 26.86
N PRO A 337 3.23 -28.70 25.87
CA PRO A 337 2.61 -27.61 25.12
C PRO A 337 1.26 -28.01 24.53
N TRP A 338 0.32 -27.06 24.45
CA TRP A 338 -1.00 -27.31 23.87
C TRP A 338 -0.91 -27.54 22.36
N ASP A 339 -1.55 -28.61 21.88
CA ASP A 339 -1.59 -29.00 20.47
C ASP A 339 -2.80 -28.39 19.74
N LEU A 340 -2.53 -27.58 18.72
CA LEU A 340 -3.51 -26.83 17.96
C LEU A 340 -3.90 -27.57 16.67
N GLY A 341 -5.20 -27.60 16.43
CA GLY A 341 -5.82 -28.27 15.29
C GLY A 341 -7.29 -27.90 15.16
N PRO A 342 -8.04 -28.60 14.30
CA PRO A 342 -9.42 -28.24 13.94
C PRO A 342 -10.37 -28.13 15.12
N GLU A 343 -10.18 -28.97 16.14
CA GLU A 343 -11.07 -29.05 17.32
C GLU A 343 -10.41 -28.55 18.61
N THR A 344 -9.14 -28.16 18.53
CA THR A 344 -8.33 -27.80 19.70
C THR A 344 -7.82 -26.35 19.64
N TRP A 345 -8.27 -25.55 18.67
CA TRP A 345 -7.99 -24.11 18.68
C TRP A 345 -8.69 -23.40 19.84
N LEU A 346 -8.15 -22.25 20.26
CA LEU A 346 -8.56 -21.55 21.47
C LEU A 346 -9.07 -20.15 21.15
N ARG A 347 -10.03 -19.66 21.95
CA ARG A 347 -10.49 -18.27 21.90
C ARG A 347 -10.95 -17.73 23.24
N THR A 348 -10.94 -16.42 23.38
CA THR A 348 -11.61 -15.75 24.49
C THR A 348 -13.13 -15.74 24.26
N GLY A 349 -13.90 -15.84 25.36
CA GLY A 349 -15.36 -15.71 25.30
C GLY A 349 -15.84 -14.29 25.11
N ASP A 350 -15.14 -13.35 25.73
CA ASP A 350 -15.40 -11.93 25.61
C ASP A 350 -14.34 -11.25 24.73
N PRO A 351 -14.65 -10.07 24.17
CA PRO A 351 -13.65 -9.20 23.55
C PRO A 351 -12.51 -8.85 24.51
N VAL A 352 -11.32 -8.60 23.95
CA VAL A 352 -10.13 -8.18 24.69
C VAL A 352 -9.97 -6.65 24.63
N ASP A 353 -10.97 -5.94 25.17
CA ASP A 353 -11.06 -4.47 25.16
C ASP A 353 -9.87 -3.81 25.85
N LEU A 354 -9.39 -4.40 26.95
CA LEU A 354 -8.22 -3.92 27.69
C LEU A 354 -6.97 -3.88 26.81
N ILE A 355 -6.69 -4.94 26.03
CA ILE A 355 -5.54 -4.94 25.11
C ILE A 355 -5.65 -3.75 24.17
N THR A 356 -6.82 -3.56 23.55
CA THR A 356 -7.01 -2.46 22.62
C THR A 356 -6.79 -1.11 23.30
N ARG A 357 -7.37 -0.89 24.48
CA ARG A 357 -7.24 0.38 25.21
C ARG A 357 -5.79 0.68 25.59
N GLU A 358 -5.07 -0.26 26.19
CA GLU A 358 -3.70 -0.03 26.64
C GLU A 358 -2.72 0.13 25.46
N LEU A 359 -2.87 -0.65 24.39
CA LEU A 359 -2.00 -0.57 23.21
C LEU A 359 -2.26 0.68 22.36
N THR A 360 -3.53 1.11 22.24
CA THR A 360 -3.84 2.39 21.58
C THR A 360 -3.40 3.61 22.39
N THR A 361 -3.46 3.54 23.72
CA THR A 361 -3.02 4.63 24.60
C THR A 361 -1.50 4.80 24.57
N SER A 362 -0.76 3.70 24.64
CA SER A 362 0.71 3.69 24.58
C SER A 362 1.26 3.85 23.16
N ASN A 363 0.42 3.57 22.15
CA ASN A 363 0.81 3.45 20.74
C ASN A 363 2.01 2.52 20.50
N ALA A 364 2.16 1.51 21.34
CA ALA A 364 3.26 0.57 21.30
C ALA A 364 2.86 -0.77 21.92
N PHE A 365 3.54 -1.86 21.54
CA PHE A 365 3.31 -3.15 22.15
C PHE A 365 4.52 -4.08 22.07
N THR A 366 4.51 -5.09 22.93
CA THR A 366 5.27 -6.33 22.78
C THR A 366 4.31 -7.50 22.87
N ILE A 367 4.37 -8.40 21.88
CA ILE A 367 3.68 -9.68 21.89
C ILE A 367 4.75 -10.77 21.75
N ALA A 368 4.82 -11.69 22.70
CA ALA A 368 5.72 -12.84 22.60
C ALA A 368 4.92 -14.15 22.62
N ILE A 369 5.31 -15.10 21.79
CA ILE A 369 4.71 -16.42 21.68
C ILE A 369 5.80 -17.47 21.55
N THR A 370 5.65 -18.59 22.25
CA THR A 370 6.52 -19.76 22.05
C THR A 370 5.73 -20.84 21.34
N ALA A 371 6.16 -21.18 20.12
CA ALA A 371 5.41 -22.08 19.24
C ALA A 371 6.32 -22.97 18.38
N SER A 372 5.85 -24.17 18.05
CA SER A 372 6.46 -25.07 17.05
C SER A 372 5.43 -25.38 15.99
N SER A 373 5.77 -25.20 14.71
CA SER A 373 4.90 -25.59 13.60
C SER A 373 4.97 -27.11 13.41
N ALA A 374 3.81 -27.78 13.30
CA ALA A 374 3.78 -29.22 13.03
C ALA A 374 4.18 -29.57 11.58
N ARG A 375 4.13 -28.59 10.67
CA ARG A 375 4.43 -28.79 9.25
C ARG A 375 4.73 -27.47 8.52
N PRO A 376 5.71 -27.45 7.61
CA PRO A 376 6.12 -26.24 6.88
C PRO A 376 5.17 -25.86 5.72
N ASP A 377 4.22 -26.71 5.34
CA ASP A 377 3.32 -26.51 4.20
C ASP A 377 1.93 -26.02 4.64
N GLN A 378 1.91 -24.97 5.49
CA GLN A 378 0.70 -24.26 5.88
C GLN A 378 0.62 -22.93 5.12
N PHE A 379 -0.49 -22.66 4.43
CA PHE A 379 -0.58 -21.56 3.45
C PHE A 379 -1.61 -20.48 3.80
N GLN A 380 -1.55 -19.38 3.07
CA GLN A 380 -2.48 -18.24 3.16
C GLN A 380 -2.48 -17.56 4.53
N THR A 381 -1.36 -17.57 5.27
CA THR A 381 -1.19 -16.96 6.60
C THR A 381 -1.90 -17.73 7.74
N ALA A 382 -1.82 -19.06 7.76
CA ALA A 382 -2.36 -19.94 8.81
C ALA A 382 -2.15 -19.33 10.21
N ARG A 383 -3.23 -19.21 11.00
CA ARG A 383 -3.30 -18.24 12.10
C ARG A 383 -2.80 -18.85 13.40
N LEU A 384 -1.57 -18.54 13.75
CA LEU A 384 -1.00 -18.92 15.04
C LEU A 384 -1.69 -18.14 16.18
N MET A 385 -1.77 -16.82 16.07
CA MET A 385 -2.41 -15.93 17.05
C MET A 385 -3.06 -14.74 16.34
N THR A 386 -4.28 -14.35 16.73
CA THR A 386 -4.98 -13.21 16.13
C THR A 386 -5.86 -12.46 17.14
N ILE A 387 -5.93 -11.13 17.02
CA ILE A 387 -6.93 -10.28 17.67
C ILE A 387 -7.85 -9.76 16.57
N SER A 388 -9.07 -10.31 16.49
CA SER A 388 -9.93 -10.11 15.31
C SER A 388 -11.42 -10.19 15.62
N ALA A 389 -12.25 -9.80 14.64
CA ALA A 389 -13.67 -10.16 14.59
C ALA A 389 -13.96 -11.26 13.54
N GLY A 390 -13.02 -11.55 12.64
CA GLY A 390 -13.16 -12.59 11.63
C GLY A 390 -12.14 -12.48 10.50
N ALA A 391 -12.49 -13.03 9.33
CA ALA A 391 -11.61 -13.20 8.17
C ALA A 391 -11.05 -11.91 7.55
N HIS A 392 -11.74 -10.78 7.71
CA HIS A 392 -11.43 -9.53 7.00
C HIS A 392 -11.22 -8.32 7.92
N HIS A 393 -11.30 -8.51 9.25
CA HIS A 393 -11.30 -7.42 10.22
C HIS A 393 -10.48 -7.80 11.45
N ARG A 394 -9.33 -7.13 11.62
CA ARG A 394 -8.32 -7.51 12.63
C ARG A 394 -7.56 -6.32 13.16
N ASN A 395 -7.12 -6.43 14.40
CA ASN A 395 -6.12 -5.52 14.96
C ASN A 395 -4.70 -6.09 14.75
N PHE A 396 -4.53 -7.41 14.89
CA PHE A 396 -3.22 -8.04 14.87
C PHE A 396 -3.28 -9.51 14.46
N THR A 397 -2.24 -10.02 13.80
CA THR A 397 -2.04 -11.46 13.53
C THR A 397 -0.56 -11.82 13.52
N ILE A 398 -0.23 -12.95 14.16
CA ILE A 398 0.96 -13.75 13.85
C ILE A 398 0.46 -15.02 13.16
N GLY A 399 1.04 -15.34 12.01
CA GLY A 399 0.68 -16.53 11.26
C GLY A 399 1.85 -17.11 10.48
N GLN A 400 1.56 -18.15 9.73
CA GLN A 400 2.53 -18.88 8.92
C GLN A 400 2.08 -18.94 7.47
N ASP A 401 3.00 -18.69 6.55
CA ASP A 401 2.78 -18.99 5.13
C ASP A 401 4.02 -19.68 4.54
N SER A 402 3.85 -20.95 4.22
CA SER A 402 4.92 -21.92 4.02
C SER A 402 5.88 -21.92 5.22
N THR A 403 7.20 -21.81 4.99
CA THR A 403 8.22 -21.75 6.05
C THR A 403 8.29 -20.37 6.73
N ASN A 404 7.56 -19.38 6.23
CA ASN A 404 7.72 -17.99 6.65
C ASN A 404 6.78 -17.63 7.81
N LEU A 405 7.28 -16.77 8.69
CA LEU A 405 6.46 -16.09 9.68
C LEU A 405 5.85 -14.84 9.04
N ILE A 406 4.55 -14.67 9.27
CA ILE A 406 3.77 -13.54 8.78
C ILE A 406 3.26 -12.73 9.96
N VAL A 407 3.45 -11.43 9.92
CA VAL A 407 2.91 -10.48 10.90
C VAL A 407 1.99 -9.50 10.20
N ARG A 408 0.79 -9.32 10.75
CA ARG A 408 -0.15 -8.28 10.34
C ARG A 408 -0.41 -7.35 11.51
N VAL A 409 -0.29 -6.06 11.28
CA VAL A 409 -0.59 -5.02 12.26
C VAL A 409 -1.52 -4.03 11.59
N ARG A 410 -2.68 -3.78 12.19
CA ARG A 410 -3.60 -2.74 11.73
C ARG A 410 -3.07 -1.38 12.11
N THR A 411 -3.04 -0.49 11.12
CA THR A 411 -2.71 0.94 11.26
C THR A 411 -3.61 1.73 10.31
N GLY A 412 -3.45 3.05 10.22
CA GLY A 412 -4.15 3.85 9.22
C GLY A 412 -3.72 3.57 7.77
N VAL A 413 -2.58 2.88 7.57
CA VAL A 413 -1.99 2.69 6.23
C VAL A 413 -1.98 1.22 5.78
N THR A 414 -2.04 0.26 6.72
CA THR A 414 -2.06 -1.19 6.43
C THR A 414 -3.47 -1.77 6.26
N GLY A 415 -4.50 -0.93 6.41
CA GLY A 415 -5.90 -1.28 6.24
C GLY A 415 -6.54 -1.96 7.45
N GLU A 416 -7.87 -2.13 7.38
CA GLU A 416 -8.73 -2.67 8.45
C GLU A 416 -8.43 -4.13 8.83
N ASN A 417 -7.66 -4.83 8.00
CA ASN A 417 -7.26 -6.22 8.18
C ASN A 417 -5.74 -6.38 8.43
N GLY A 418 -4.99 -5.27 8.38
CA GLY A 418 -3.52 -5.27 8.49
C GLY A 418 -2.83 -6.07 7.38
N SER A 419 -3.45 -6.20 6.20
CA SER A 419 -2.97 -7.05 5.10
C SER A 419 -2.32 -6.29 3.94
N ALA A 420 -2.22 -4.96 4.01
CA ALA A 420 -1.69 -4.13 2.94
C ALA A 420 -0.47 -3.30 3.40
N PRO A 421 0.68 -3.92 3.73
CA PRO A 421 1.07 -5.31 3.45
C PRO A 421 0.92 -6.31 4.61
N GLU A 422 1.20 -7.57 4.30
CA GLU A 422 1.64 -8.58 5.26
C GLU A 422 3.18 -8.53 5.42
N PHE A 423 3.68 -8.43 6.65
CA PHE A 423 5.13 -8.39 6.92
C PHE A 423 5.69 -9.80 7.03
N VAL A 424 6.79 -10.07 6.33
CA VAL A 424 7.32 -11.42 6.16
C VAL A 424 8.74 -11.54 6.71
N LEU A 425 8.93 -12.53 7.59
CA LEU A 425 10.24 -13.01 8.00
C LEU A 425 10.42 -14.45 7.51
N ALA A 426 11.48 -14.67 6.73
CA ALA A 426 11.67 -15.94 6.04
C ALA A 426 12.12 -17.07 6.97
N ASP A 427 11.71 -18.30 6.63
CA ASP A 427 12.29 -19.55 7.15
C ASP A 427 12.22 -19.79 8.68
N VAL A 428 11.37 -19.06 9.39
CA VAL A 428 11.13 -19.25 10.84
C VAL A 428 10.60 -20.64 11.17
N PHE A 429 9.75 -21.19 10.29
CA PHE A 429 9.11 -22.50 10.42
C PHE A 429 9.63 -23.49 9.37
N ALA A 430 10.93 -23.41 9.04
CA ALA A 430 11.58 -24.38 8.15
C ALA A 430 11.74 -25.77 8.79
N ASP A 431 11.66 -25.85 10.11
CA ASP A 431 11.69 -27.06 10.91
C ASP A 431 10.65 -27.02 12.03
N GLU A 432 10.51 -28.14 12.75
CA GLU A 432 9.56 -28.31 13.86
C GLU A 432 10.15 -27.85 15.22
N THR A 433 11.29 -27.14 15.22
CA THR A 433 11.89 -26.67 16.48
C THR A 433 10.99 -25.63 17.13
N PRO A 434 10.69 -25.74 18.44
CA PRO A 434 10.00 -24.68 19.15
C PRO A 434 10.78 -23.36 19.08
N ARG A 435 10.11 -22.32 18.58
CA ARG A 435 10.65 -20.96 18.45
C ARG A 435 10.02 -20.04 19.48
N ARG A 436 10.84 -19.20 20.13
CA ARG A 436 10.37 -18.03 20.88
C ARG A 436 10.35 -16.84 19.95
N ILE A 437 9.15 -16.40 19.60
CA ILE A 437 8.90 -15.31 18.66
C ILE A 437 8.49 -14.09 19.47
N VAL A 438 9.21 -12.99 19.33
CA VAL A 438 8.88 -11.71 19.98
C VAL A 438 8.64 -10.66 18.91
N VAL A 439 7.44 -10.07 18.92
CA VAL A 439 7.02 -9.00 18.01
C VAL A 439 6.89 -7.72 18.82
N THR A 440 7.61 -6.67 18.41
CA THR A 440 7.50 -5.34 19.04
C THR A 440 7.07 -4.32 18.00
N PHE A 441 6.26 -3.36 18.42
CA PHE A 441 5.87 -2.23 17.58
C PHE A 441 5.91 -0.95 18.40
N ALA A 442 6.60 0.07 17.90
CA ALA A 442 6.60 1.45 18.39
C ALA A 442 7.13 2.37 17.28
N ASP A 443 6.71 3.63 17.25
CA ASP A 443 7.24 4.64 16.32
C ASP A 443 7.24 4.21 14.84
N ALA A 444 6.14 3.57 14.41
CA ALA A 444 5.98 2.99 13.07
C ALA A 444 7.04 1.94 12.69
N LEU A 445 7.72 1.35 13.68
CA LEU A 445 8.75 0.33 13.50
C LEU A 445 8.26 -1.00 14.06
N LEU A 446 7.98 -1.94 13.16
CA LEU A 446 7.73 -3.33 13.49
C LEU A 446 9.07 -4.07 13.56
N LYS A 447 9.35 -4.76 14.67
CA LYS A 447 10.48 -5.68 14.79
C LYS A 447 10.00 -7.05 15.22
N VAL A 448 10.69 -8.06 14.71
CA VAL A 448 10.46 -9.46 15.05
C VAL A 448 11.81 -10.09 15.42
N PHE A 449 11.82 -10.85 16.51
CA PHE A 449 12.99 -11.54 17.03
C PHE A 449 12.66 -13.02 17.25
N ILE A 450 13.58 -13.91 16.90
CA ILE A 450 13.42 -15.37 16.95
C ILE A 450 14.56 -15.95 17.79
N ASP A 451 14.24 -16.62 18.89
CA ASP A 451 15.20 -17.31 19.77
C ASP A 451 16.38 -16.45 20.31
N GLY A 452 16.31 -15.12 20.13
CA GLY A 452 17.36 -14.18 20.49
C GLY A 452 17.31 -12.92 19.63
N LYS A 453 18.30 -12.04 19.81
CA LYS A 453 18.39 -10.78 19.05
C LYS A 453 19.06 -10.94 17.68
N ASP A 454 19.89 -11.99 17.53
CA ASP A 454 20.69 -12.22 16.33
C ASP A 454 19.85 -12.64 15.13
N TRP A 455 18.79 -13.42 15.35
CA TRP A 455 17.80 -13.72 14.32
C TRP A 455 16.62 -12.78 14.49
N SER A 456 16.69 -11.65 13.79
CA SER A 456 15.65 -10.64 13.81
C SER A 456 15.42 -10.04 12.45
N ALA A 457 14.26 -9.39 12.29
CA ALA A 457 14.00 -8.52 11.16
C ALA A 457 13.10 -7.37 11.54
N GLN A 458 13.16 -6.30 10.75
CA GLN A 458 12.36 -5.11 10.97
C GLN A 458 11.70 -4.59 9.69
N ALA A 459 10.58 -3.91 9.85
CA ALA A 459 9.90 -3.18 8.80
C ALA A 459 9.45 -1.83 9.36
N ARG A 460 9.84 -0.76 8.67
CA ARG A 460 9.40 0.59 9.00
C ARG A 460 8.29 1.02 8.05
N LEU A 461 7.19 1.48 8.61
CA LEU A 461 6.08 2.06 7.86
C LEU A 461 6.40 3.54 7.65
N THR A 462 7.21 3.84 6.63
CA THR A 462 7.61 5.23 6.37
C THR A 462 6.48 6.04 5.74
N PRO A 463 6.46 7.37 5.91
CA PRO A 463 5.48 8.24 5.26
C PRO A 463 5.42 8.05 3.74
N GLU A 464 6.57 7.83 3.09
CA GLU A 464 6.63 7.60 1.64
C GLU A 464 5.97 6.28 1.24
N ALA A 465 6.29 5.20 1.96
CA ALA A 465 5.65 3.89 1.77
C ALA A 465 4.13 4.01 1.93
N ALA A 466 3.66 4.67 2.98
CA ALA A 466 2.24 4.89 3.22
C ALA A 466 1.53 5.63 2.08
N VAL A 467 2.16 6.63 1.48
CA VAL A 467 1.59 7.32 0.32
C VAL A 467 1.49 6.39 -0.87
N ILE A 468 2.55 5.61 -1.16
CA ILE A 468 2.54 4.67 -2.28
C ILE A 468 1.49 3.57 -2.07
N TRP A 469 1.36 3.02 -0.87
CA TRP A 469 0.35 2.02 -0.55
C TRP A 469 -1.06 2.58 -0.66
N ALA A 470 -1.27 3.85 -0.28
CA ALA A 470 -2.56 4.52 -0.43
C ALA A 470 -2.94 4.82 -1.90
N MET A 471 -1.97 4.97 -2.80
CA MET A 471 -2.23 5.15 -4.24
C MET A 471 -2.78 3.87 -4.89
N TYR A 472 -2.42 2.71 -4.37
CA TYR A 472 -2.87 1.42 -4.87
C TYR A 472 -3.06 0.42 -3.73
N PRO A 473 -4.13 0.57 -2.93
CA PRO A 473 -4.38 -0.30 -1.79
C PRO A 473 -4.77 -1.68 -2.31
N ARG A 474 -3.83 -2.62 -2.21
CA ARG A 474 -4.06 -4.04 -2.51
C ARG A 474 -3.92 -4.79 -1.20
N ASP A 475 -4.82 -5.72 -0.94
CA ASP A 475 -4.68 -6.62 0.21
C ASP A 475 -3.76 -7.79 -0.12
N TYR A 476 -3.16 -8.36 0.93
CA TYR A 476 -2.40 -9.61 0.93
C TYR A 476 -1.14 -9.60 0.07
N TRP A 477 -0.55 -8.42 -0.20
CA TRP A 477 0.79 -8.39 -0.77
C TRP A 477 1.83 -8.45 0.35
N LYS A 478 2.87 -9.25 0.13
CA LYS A 478 3.97 -9.42 1.08
C LYS A 478 5.00 -8.30 1.00
N PHE A 479 5.36 -7.78 2.17
CA PHE A 479 6.50 -6.89 2.39
C PHE A 479 7.59 -7.67 3.13
N GLN A 480 8.71 -7.91 2.45
CA GLN A 480 9.83 -8.62 3.06
C GLN A 480 10.53 -7.71 4.06
N MET A 481 10.60 -8.15 5.33
CA MET A 481 11.32 -7.41 6.37
C MET A 481 12.83 -7.40 6.06
N ASP A 482 13.54 -6.35 6.49
CA ASP A 482 14.95 -6.04 6.19
C ASP A 482 15.32 -5.89 4.70
N SER A 483 14.33 -5.86 3.82
CA SER A 483 14.56 -5.61 2.40
C SER A 483 14.86 -4.13 2.12
N ASN A 484 15.40 -3.87 0.93
CA ASN A 484 15.55 -2.51 0.39
C ASN A 484 14.22 -1.93 -0.13
N ASP A 485 13.06 -2.53 0.18
CA ASP A 485 11.74 -2.09 -0.31
C ASP A 485 11.42 -0.66 0.10
N SER A 486 11.67 -0.30 1.36
CA SER A 486 11.44 1.07 1.82
C SER A 486 12.25 2.10 1.03
N ALA A 487 13.52 1.80 0.69
CA ALA A 487 14.36 2.68 -0.12
C ALA A 487 13.85 2.77 -1.58
N ARG A 488 13.37 1.66 -2.15
CA ARG A 488 12.74 1.65 -3.49
C ARG A 488 11.47 2.51 -3.51
N LEU A 489 10.59 2.34 -2.53
CA LEU A 489 9.36 3.13 -2.41
C LEU A 489 9.65 4.61 -2.19
N ALA A 490 10.67 4.92 -1.38
CA ALA A 490 11.17 6.28 -1.16
C ALA A 490 11.68 6.95 -2.47
N LEU A 491 12.36 6.20 -3.34
CA LEU A 491 12.80 6.67 -4.66
C LEU A 491 11.60 6.95 -5.58
N ILE A 492 10.65 6.02 -5.66
CA ILE A 492 9.45 6.16 -6.49
C ILE A 492 8.62 7.38 -6.05
N TYR A 493 8.38 7.50 -4.75
CA TYR A 493 7.67 8.64 -4.17
C TYR A 493 8.35 9.96 -4.55
N ARG A 494 9.67 10.07 -4.39
CA ARG A 494 10.43 11.28 -4.75
C ARG A 494 10.35 11.60 -6.25
N ALA A 495 10.40 10.59 -7.11
CA ALA A 495 10.26 10.78 -8.55
C ALA A 495 8.87 11.35 -8.92
N ILE A 496 7.79 10.77 -8.37
CA ILE A 496 6.41 11.20 -8.62
C ILE A 496 6.14 12.60 -8.05
N SER A 497 6.77 12.96 -6.94
CA SER A 497 6.64 14.28 -6.31
C SER A 497 7.44 15.36 -7.03
N PHE A 498 8.73 15.14 -7.27
CA PHE A 498 9.64 16.21 -7.69
C PHE A 498 9.75 16.41 -9.20
N LEU A 499 9.52 15.37 -10.02
CA LEU A 499 9.52 15.54 -11.47
C LEU A 499 8.41 16.52 -11.91
N PRO A 500 7.13 16.38 -11.47
CA PRO A 500 6.10 17.36 -11.80
C PRO A 500 6.37 18.74 -11.18
N LEU A 501 6.93 18.82 -9.97
CA LEU A 501 7.28 20.11 -9.37
C LEU A 501 8.33 20.85 -10.21
N GLY A 502 9.35 20.15 -10.71
CA GLY A 502 10.34 20.73 -11.63
C GLY A 502 9.73 21.28 -12.92
N VAL A 503 8.78 20.54 -13.51
CA VAL A 503 7.99 20.98 -14.68
C VAL A 503 7.21 22.26 -14.36
N LEU A 504 6.49 22.28 -13.23
CA LEU A 504 5.68 23.42 -12.80
C LEU A 504 6.54 24.65 -12.50
N CYS A 505 7.66 24.49 -11.77
CA CYS A 505 8.62 25.57 -11.50
C CYS A 505 9.14 26.19 -12.80
N ALA A 506 9.61 25.36 -13.74
CA ALA A 506 10.12 25.83 -15.03
C ALA A 506 9.03 26.54 -15.85
N ALA A 507 7.80 26.01 -15.88
CA ALA A 507 6.67 26.62 -16.56
C ALA A 507 6.32 28.00 -15.96
N THR A 508 6.26 28.10 -14.64
CA THR A 508 5.96 29.33 -13.90
C THR A 508 7.00 30.42 -14.19
N VAL A 509 8.29 30.13 -14.02
CA VAL A 509 9.33 31.17 -14.20
C VAL A 509 9.48 31.63 -15.65
N ASN A 510 9.12 30.79 -16.62
CA ASN A 510 9.11 31.14 -18.03
C ASN A 510 8.07 32.21 -18.39
N LEU A 511 7.04 32.40 -17.55
CA LEU A 511 6.06 33.48 -17.72
C LEU A 511 6.47 34.78 -17.02
N LEU A 512 7.48 34.76 -16.15
CA LEU A 512 7.95 35.94 -15.43
C LEU A 512 8.79 36.86 -16.32
N GLN A 513 8.58 38.17 -16.19
CA GLN A 513 9.40 39.21 -16.82
C GLN A 513 10.73 39.41 -16.06
N ARG A 514 11.55 38.36 -16.01
CA ARG A 514 12.82 38.30 -15.28
C ARG A 514 13.95 37.82 -16.18
N ARG A 515 15.20 38.14 -15.84
CA ARG A 515 16.40 37.65 -16.55
C ARG A 515 16.55 36.14 -16.34
N ARG A 516 17.21 35.43 -17.26
CA ARG A 516 17.43 33.98 -17.14
C ARG A 516 18.07 33.57 -15.81
N ARG A 517 19.08 34.32 -15.34
CA ARG A 517 19.76 34.06 -14.06
C ARG A 517 18.79 34.13 -12.87
N GLU A 518 17.94 35.16 -12.83
CA GLU A 518 16.92 35.32 -11.79
C GLU A 518 15.90 34.17 -11.80
N ARG A 519 15.47 33.73 -12.99
CA ARG A 519 14.56 32.57 -13.13
C ARG A 519 15.18 31.29 -12.57
N VAL A 520 16.45 31.05 -12.88
CA VAL A 520 17.19 29.88 -12.37
C VAL A 520 17.28 29.93 -10.84
N ILE A 521 17.61 31.10 -10.27
CA ILE A 521 17.66 31.28 -8.82
C ILE A 521 16.30 30.99 -8.16
N ILE A 522 15.20 31.49 -8.75
CA ILE A 522 13.84 31.23 -8.22
C ILE A 522 13.52 29.72 -8.24
N VAL A 523 13.80 29.02 -9.35
CA VAL A 523 13.58 27.58 -9.44
C VAL A 523 14.42 26.83 -8.41
N LEU A 524 15.71 27.13 -8.30
CA LEU A 524 16.60 26.50 -7.32
C LEU A 524 16.14 26.78 -5.89
N ALA A 525 15.68 27.99 -5.58
CA ALA A 525 15.18 28.34 -4.25
C ALA A 525 13.92 27.56 -3.88
N ILE A 526 12.92 27.49 -4.79
CA ILE A 526 11.69 26.73 -4.54
C ILE A 526 12.02 25.25 -4.36
N LEU A 527 12.79 24.66 -5.27
CA LEU A 527 13.13 23.25 -5.21
C LEU A 527 13.94 22.91 -3.96
N ALA A 528 14.99 23.67 -3.65
CA ALA A 528 15.81 23.43 -2.47
C ALA A 528 14.99 23.57 -1.18
N ALA A 529 14.15 24.60 -1.07
CA ALA A 529 13.28 24.77 0.09
C ALA A 529 12.31 23.60 0.26
N THR A 530 11.64 23.17 -0.81
CA THR A 530 10.69 22.03 -0.74
C THR A 530 11.40 20.71 -0.44
N ILE A 531 12.55 20.44 -1.07
CA ILE A 531 13.32 19.20 -0.84
C ILE A 531 13.82 19.13 0.61
N VAL A 532 14.45 20.19 1.10
CA VAL A 532 14.99 20.22 2.46
C VAL A 532 13.88 20.17 3.49
N LEU A 533 12.78 20.90 3.28
CA LEU A 533 11.63 20.88 4.18
C LEU A 533 10.96 19.50 4.22
N MET A 534 10.73 18.88 3.07
CA MET A 534 10.13 17.53 3.01
C MET A 534 11.03 16.50 3.72
N GLU A 535 12.33 16.51 3.46
CA GLU A 535 13.27 15.59 4.11
C GLU A 535 13.34 15.82 5.62
N ALA A 536 13.41 17.09 6.06
CA ALA A 536 13.36 17.43 7.48
C ALA A 536 12.08 16.91 8.14
N LEU A 537 10.91 17.11 7.52
CA LEU A 537 9.63 16.61 8.03
C LEU A 537 9.61 15.09 8.15
N ILE A 538 10.00 14.37 7.10
CA ILE A 538 10.04 12.91 7.11
C ILE A 538 10.96 12.40 8.21
N THR A 539 12.14 13.01 8.36
CA THR A 539 13.12 12.60 9.39
C THR A 539 12.59 12.82 10.81
N THR A 540 11.86 13.92 11.05
CA THR A 540 11.21 14.15 12.35
C THR A 540 10.10 13.15 12.65
N LEU A 541 9.33 12.74 11.65
CA LEU A 541 8.20 11.80 11.81
C LEU A 541 8.65 10.35 11.95
N SER A 542 9.76 9.99 11.30
CA SER A 542 10.29 8.62 11.29
C SER A 542 11.37 8.37 12.35
N SER A 543 11.75 9.40 13.12
CA SER A 543 12.90 9.38 14.03
C SER A 543 14.21 8.97 13.33
N GLU A 544 14.33 9.26 12.04
CA GLU A 544 15.51 8.95 11.23
C GLU A 544 16.47 10.14 11.12
N ARG A 545 17.67 9.85 10.61
CA ARG A 545 18.67 10.88 10.31
C ARG A 545 18.39 11.51 8.96
N PHE A 546 18.63 12.82 8.87
CA PHE A 546 18.57 13.54 7.60
C PHE A 546 19.47 12.90 6.54
N ALA A 547 18.88 12.37 5.47
CA ALA A 547 19.61 11.60 4.47
C ALA A 547 19.95 12.46 3.25
N ILE A 548 21.24 12.76 3.07
CA ILE A 548 21.74 13.52 1.92
C ILE A 548 21.44 12.78 0.59
N SER A 549 21.46 11.45 0.59
CA SER A 549 21.09 10.63 -0.57
C SER A 549 19.68 10.95 -1.07
N ASN A 550 18.71 11.08 -0.16
CA ASN A 550 17.32 11.41 -0.47
C ASN A 550 17.16 12.82 -1.08
N VAL A 551 17.96 13.78 -0.59
CA VAL A 551 18.02 15.14 -1.15
C VAL A 551 18.55 15.11 -2.58
N ILE A 552 19.63 14.36 -2.83
CA ILE A 552 20.23 14.21 -4.16
C ILE A 552 19.22 13.59 -5.13
N VAL A 553 18.55 12.50 -4.75
CA VAL A 553 17.55 11.83 -5.57
C VAL A 553 16.39 12.77 -5.94
N SER A 554 15.88 13.52 -4.95
CA SER A 554 14.83 14.52 -5.18
C SER A 554 15.28 15.63 -6.12
N ALA A 555 16.52 16.09 -5.97
CA ALA A 555 17.10 17.12 -6.84
C ALA A 555 17.29 16.63 -8.29
N LEU A 556 17.70 15.37 -8.48
CA LEU A 556 17.81 14.75 -9.80
C LEU A 556 16.44 14.63 -10.48
N ALA A 557 15.42 14.16 -9.76
CA ALA A 557 14.05 14.08 -10.27
C ALA A 557 13.49 15.47 -10.65
N ALA A 558 13.66 16.47 -9.78
CA ALA A 558 13.27 17.84 -10.07
C ALA A 558 14.01 18.42 -11.28
N SER A 559 15.31 18.17 -11.39
CA SER A 559 16.14 18.63 -12.51
C SER A 559 15.69 18.01 -13.84
N ALA A 560 15.32 16.73 -13.84
CA ALA A 560 14.73 16.08 -15.01
C ALA A 560 13.43 16.79 -15.43
N GLY A 561 12.56 17.12 -14.47
CA GLY A 561 11.35 17.92 -14.70
C GLY A 561 11.63 19.29 -15.32
N VAL A 562 12.60 20.02 -14.79
CA VAL A 562 13.04 21.31 -15.33
C VAL A 562 13.57 21.17 -16.76
N PHE A 563 14.32 20.10 -17.04
CA PHE A 563 14.89 19.83 -18.37
C PHE A 563 13.82 19.55 -19.44
N ILE A 564 12.69 18.93 -19.06
CA ILE A 564 11.56 18.68 -19.98
C ILE A 564 11.00 20.00 -20.54
N VAL A 565 10.82 21.02 -19.70
CA VAL A 565 10.24 22.32 -20.11
C VAL A 565 11.30 23.32 -20.60
N LYS A 566 12.52 23.21 -20.07
CA LYS A 566 13.66 24.15 -20.23
C LYS A 566 13.36 25.57 -19.75
N ILE A 567 14.31 26.18 -19.02
CA ILE A 567 14.23 27.60 -18.66
C ILE A 567 14.71 28.44 -19.85
N ARG A 568 13.82 29.27 -20.40
CA ARG A 568 14.09 30.08 -21.61
C ARG A 568 14.99 31.28 -21.28
N SER A 569 15.86 31.63 -22.23
CA SER A 569 16.77 32.79 -22.15
C SER A 569 16.03 34.13 -22.19
N GLU A 570 14.91 34.18 -22.90
CA GLU A 570 14.10 35.39 -23.11
C GLU A 570 12.69 35.20 -22.55
N SER A 571 12.07 36.28 -22.09
CA SER A 571 10.63 36.28 -21.77
C SER A 571 9.84 36.35 -23.06
N PRO A 572 8.74 35.58 -23.23
CA PRO A 572 7.78 35.83 -24.32
C PRO A 572 7.31 37.29 -24.37
N TRP A 573 7.23 37.94 -23.22
CA TRP A 573 6.84 39.35 -23.05
C TRP A 573 7.93 40.36 -23.43
N LEU A 574 9.20 39.93 -23.50
CA LEU A 574 10.32 40.79 -23.92
C LEU A 574 10.48 40.80 -25.46
N ARG A 575 9.85 39.87 -26.18
CA ARG A 575 9.84 39.84 -27.66
C ARG A 575 8.86 40.82 -28.29
N THR A 576 8.00 41.44 -27.49
CA THR A 576 6.92 42.34 -27.96
C THR A 576 7.24 43.82 -27.76
N ARG A 577 8.47 44.18 -27.41
CA ARG A 577 8.95 45.57 -27.38
C ARG A 577 9.94 45.81 -28.51
#